data_AF-A0A7S2WLS1-F1
#
_entry.id   AF-A0A7S2WLS1-F1
#
_cell.length_a   1.000
_cell.length_b   1.000
_cell.length_c   1.000
_cell.angle_alpha   90.00
_cell.angle_beta   90.00
_cell.angle_gamma   90.00
#
_symmetry.space_group_name_H-M   'P 1'
#
loop_
_entity.id
_entity.type
_entity.pdbx_description
1 polymer ?
#
loop_
_entity_poly.entity_id
_entity_poly.type
_entity_poly.pdbx_seq_one_letter_code
_entity_poly.pdbx_strand_id
1 'polypeptide(L)'
;KEGGWEEKGWEEPGPHSGLVDAADRIGEVAVHPQGEWRQMFEETLLRITEELFPGGRAERVQAAAERRFRSEAERLRCRGDLDDLLLELGAELGCSHVYLAAGGDQDDGGDMFRDAEPGTLGARTVWDPAWRGYRIVQVIAGDTWLAQGQ
;
A
#
# COMPACT_ATOMS: atom_id res chain seq x y z
N LYS A 1 -41.18 -35.73 14.79
CA LYS A 1 -40.36 -34.91 13.87
C LYS A 1 -39.26 -34.33 14.73
N GLU A 2 -38.12 -35.02 14.75
CA GLU A 2 -36.96 -34.64 15.55
C GLU A 2 -36.40 -33.35 14.96
N GLY A 3 -36.61 -32.24 15.66
CA GLY A 3 -35.88 -31.00 15.41
C GLY A 3 -34.50 -31.15 16.04
N GLY A 4 -33.55 -31.69 15.27
CA GLY A 4 -32.15 -31.63 15.64
C GLY A 4 -31.69 -30.18 15.59
N TRP A 5 -31.15 -29.69 16.70
CA TRP A 5 -30.43 -28.42 16.70
C TRP A 5 -29.12 -28.66 15.96
N GLU A 6 -28.96 -28.11 14.77
CA GLU A 6 -27.64 -28.04 14.13
C GLU A 6 -26.74 -27.16 15.00
N GLU A 7 -25.74 -27.77 15.64
CA GLU A 7 -24.65 -27.05 16.28
C GLU A 7 -23.84 -26.35 15.18
N LYS A 8 -24.15 -25.09 14.92
CA LYS A 8 -23.30 -24.25 14.07
C LYS A 8 -21.97 -23.99 14.77
N GLY A 9 -20.88 -24.35 14.10
CA GLY A 9 -19.53 -24.14 14.58
C GLY A 9 -19.19 -22.65 14.75
N TRP A 10 -18.17 -22.36 15.56
CA TRP A 10 -17.68 -20.99 15.83
C TRP A 10 -17.07 -20.30 14.60
N GLU A 11 -16.86 -21.04 13.52
CA GLU A 11 -16.27 -20.54 12.27
C GLU A 11 -17.34 -20.12 11.25
N GLU A 12 -18.61 -20.50 11.43
CA GLU A 12 -19.67 -20.15 10.49
C GLU A 12 -20.26 -18.77 10.79
N PRO A 13 -20.45 -17.89 9.80
CA PRO A 13 -21.12 -16.60 9.99
C PRO A 13 -22.51 -16.72 10.63
N GLY A 14 -22.75 -15.97 11.70
CA GLY A 14 -24.05 -15.97 12.38
C GLY A 14 -24.02 -15.44 13.82
N PRO A 15 -25.20 -15.32 14.47
CA PRO A 15 -25.31 -14.77 15.82
C PRO A 15 -24.52 -15.54 16.89
N HIS A 16 -24.32 -16.85 16.69
CA HIS A 16 -23.62 -17.72 17.63
C HIS A 16 -22.10 -17.50 17.61
N SER A 17 -21.50 -17.36 16.42
CA SER A 17 -20.08 -17.08 16.24
C SER A 17 -19.73 -15.59 16.36
N GLY A 18 -20.72 -14.71 16.13
CA GLY A 18 -20.49 -13.26 16.00
C GLY A 18 -19.86 -12.85 14.67
N LEU A 19 -19.57 -13.81 13.79
CA LEU A 19 -18.97 -13.56 12.48
C LEU A 19 -20.04 -13.04 11.51
N VAL A 20 -19.67 -12.02 10.73
CA VAL A 20 -20.52 -11.43 9.69
C VAL A 20 -19.86 -11.67 8.35
N ASP A 21 -20.58 -12.37 7.47
CA ASP A 21 -20.19 -12.48 6.07
C ASP A 21 -20.59 -11.19 5.33
N ALA A 22 -19.61 -10.33 5.10
CA ALA A 22 -19.83 -9.08 4.38
C ALA A 22 -20.03 -9.33 2.87
N ALA A 23 -19.41 -10.38 2.31
CA ALA A 23 -19.52 -10.69 0.89
C ALA A 23 -20.94 -11.17 0.55
N ASP A 24 -21.49 -12.07 1.35
CA ASP A 24 -22.88 -12.53 1.21
C ASP A 24 -23.88 -11.39 1.45
N ARG A 25 -23.62 -10.53 2.46
CA ARG A 25 -24.57 -9.47 2.84
C ARG A 25 -24.59 -8.26 1.92
N ILE A 26 -23.44 -7.88 1.37
CA ILE A 26 -23.31 -6.70 0.51
C ILE A 26 -23.44 -7.11 -0.96
N GLY A 27 -23.04 -8.33 -1.32
CA GLY A 27 -23.12 -8.89 -2.66
C GLY A 27 -22.04 -8.33 -3.59
N GLU A 28 -22.12 -7.04 -3.90
CA GLU A 28 -21.19 -6.35 -4.79
C GLU A 28 -20.93 -4.92 -4.30
N VAL A 29 -19.67 -4.50 -4.35
CA VAL A 29 -19.28 -3.11 -4.13
C VAL A 29 -19.06 -2.46 -5.48
N ALA A 30 -19.92 -1.50 -5.83
CA ALA A 30 -19.76 -0.72 -7.05
C ALA A 30 -18.56 0.20 -6.91
N VAL A 31 -17.59 0.07 -7.84
CA VAL A 31 -16.40 0.91 -7.90
C VAL A 31 -16.51 1.84 -9.11
N HIS A 32 -16.28 3.13 -8.88
CA HIS A 32 -16.28 4.18 -9.89
C HIS A 32 -14.93 4.89 -9.91
N PRO A 33 -13.90 4.30 -10.56
CA PRO A 33 -12.51 4.72 -10.38
C PRO A 33 -12.28 6.22 -10.59
N GLN A 34 -12.78 6.79 -11.68
CA GLN A 34 -12.62 8.22 -11.97
C GLN A 34 -13.28 9.13 -10.91
N GLY A 35 -14.46 8.74 -10.41
CA GLY A 35 -15.17 9.51 -9.40
C GLY A 35 -14.48 9.42 -8.04
N GLU A 36 -14.02 8.23 -7.69
CA GLU A 36 -13.31 7.95 -6.45
C GLU A 36 -11.93 8.60 -6.44
N TRP A 37 -11.15 8.52 -7.51
CA TRP A 37 -9.84 9.18 -7.59
C TRP A 37 -9.96 10.71 -7.51
N ARG A 38 -11.00 11.29 -8.10
CA ARG A 38 -11.29 12.73 -7.93
C ARG A 38 -11.63 13.05 -6.47
N GLN A 39 -12.41 12.21 -5.80
CA GLN A 39 -12.74 12.39 -4.38
C GLN A 39 -11.47 12.27 -3.51
N MET A 40 -10.63 11.28 -3.76
CA MET A 40 -9.36 11.08 -3.05
C MET A 40 -8.41 12.26 -3.24
N PHE A 41 -8.34 12.81 -4.46
CA PHE A 41 -7.56 14.02 -4.75
C PHE A 41 -8.05 15.22 -3.93
N GLU A 42 -9.35 15.52 -3.96
CA GLU A 42 -9.89 16.68 -3.24
C GLU A 42 -9.79 16.49 -1.72
N GLU A 43 -9.98 15.27 -1.21
CA GLU A 43 -9.77 15.00 0.22
C GLU A 43 -8.30 15.14 0.61
N THR A 44 -7.37 14.65 -0.20
CA THR A 44 -5.93 14.84 0.05
C THR A 44 -5.55 16.31 0.06
N LEU A 45 -6.05 17.08 -0.91
CA LEU A 45 -5.86 18.53 -0.97
C LEU A 45 -6.38 19.19 0.31
N LEU A 46 -7.61 18.87 0.73
CA LEU A 46 -8.21 19.38 1.96
C LEU A 46 -7.35 19.06 3.18
N ARG A 47 -6.89 17.82 3.34
CA ARG A 47 -6.03 17.42 4.48
C ARG A 47 -4.72 18.21 4.49
N ILE A 48 -4.11 18.40 3.33
CA ILE A 48 -2.87 19.17 3.21
C ILE A 48 -3.10 20.64 3.59
N THR A 49 -4.15 21.27 3.09
CA THR A 49 -4.37 22.71 3.25
C THR A 49 -4.94 23.08 4.60
N GLU A 50 -5.85 22.27 5.15
CA GLU A 50 -6.58 22.59 6.39
C GLU A 50 -5.92 22.02 7.65
N GLU A 51 -5.31 20.83 7.56
CA GLU A 51 -4.88 20.08 8.75
C GLU A 51 -3.36 20.02 8.90
N LEU A 52 -2.65 19.70 7.82
CA LEU A 52 -1.24 19.36 7.91
C LEU A 52 -0.31 20.56 7.74
N PHE A 53 -0.62 21.49 6.81
CA PHE A 53 0.30 22.57 6.44
C PHE A 53 -0.39 23.93 6.20
N PRO A 54 -1.01 24.52 7.24
CA PRO A 54 -1.74 25.78 7.11
C PRO A 54 -0.85 26.98 6.72
N GLY A 55 -1.50 28.05 6.26
CA GLY A 55 -0.85 29.32 5.90
C GLY A 55 -0.24 29.31 4.49
N GLY A 56 0.88 30.01 4.28
CA GLY A 56 1.44 30.20 2.94
C GLY A 56 1.86 28.92 2.20
N ARG A 57 1.96 27.77 2.87
CA ARG A 57 2.12 26.46 2.22
C ARG A 57 0.79 25.98 1.63
N ALA A 58 -0.29 25.99 2.40
CA ALA A 58 -1.64 25.71 1.93
C ALA A 58 -2.02 26.60 0.73
N GLU A 59 -1.74 27.90 0.79
CA GLU A 59 -2.02 28.84 -0.31
C GLU A 59 -1.30 28.45 -1.61
N ARG A 60 -0.02 28.04 -1.52
CA ARG A 60 0.74 27.58 -2.69
C ARG A 60 0.16 26.30 -3.29
N VAL A 61 -0.15 25.31 -2.45
CA VAL A 61 -0.73 24.03 -2.88
C VAL A 61 -2.10 24.26 -3.52
N GLN A 62 -2.96 25.09 -2.90
CA GLN A 62 -4.26 25.45 -3.45
C GLN A 62 -4.13 26.12 -4.82
N ALA A 63 -3.22 27.08 -4.97
CA ALA A 63 -2.97 27.75 -6.25
C ALA A 63 -2.44 26.77 -7.33
N ALA A 64 -1.64 25.78 -6.94
CA ALA A 64 -1.19 24.72 -7.85
C ALA A 64 -2.33 23.76 -8.25
N ALA A 65 -3.19 23.41 -7.30
CA ALA A 65 -4.37 22.59 -7.55
C ALA A 65 -5.32 23.24 -8.55
N GLU A 66 -5.60 24.54 -8.39
CA GLU A 66 -6.45 25.32 -9.30
C GLU A 66 -5.82 25.51 -10.68
N ARG A 67 -4.52 25.79 -10.74
CA ARG A 67 -3.81 26.01 -12.00
C ARG A 67 -3.66 24.74 -12.83
N ARG A 68 -3.55 23.57 -12.19
CA ARG A 68 -3.12 22.34 -12.85
C ARG A 68 -3.83 21.09 -12.33
N PHE A 69 -3.61 20.72 -11.08
CA PHE A 69 -3.85 19.34 -10.64
C PHE A 69 -5.32 18.92 -10.69
N ARG A 70 -6.29 19.83 -10.42
CA ARG A 70 -7.72 19.51 -10.60
C ARG A 70 -8.06 19.09 -12.02
N SER A 71 -7.51 19.78 -13.01
CA SER A 71 -7.75 19.46 -14.42
C SER A 71 -7.10 18.14 -14.84
N GLU A 72 -6.01 17.74 -14.17
CA GLU A 72 -5.31 16.47 -14.43
C GLU A 72 -5.99 15.30 -13.72
N ALA A 73 -6.56 15.53 -12.54
CA ALA A 73 -7.37 14.56 -11.81
C ALA A 73 -8.57 14.03 -12.63
N GLU A 74 -9.13 14.84 -13.53
CA GLU A 74 -10.22 14.41 -14.43
C GLU A 74 -9.77 13.46 -15.55
N ARG A 75 -8.46 13.35 -15.79
CA ARG A 75 -7.87 12.62 -16.92
C ARG A 75 -7.15 11.33 -16.53
N LEU A 76 -7.18 10.97 -15.24
CA LEU A 76 -6.55 9.76 -14.71
C LEU A 76 -7.15 8.50 -15.33
N ARG A 77 -6.29 7.52 -15.63
CA ARG A 77 -6.63 6.25 -16.28
C ARG A 77 -6.33 5.04 -15.41
N CYS A 78 -5.36 5.15 -14.51
CA CYS A 78 -5.04 4.11 -13.53
C CYS A 78 -4.78 4.72 -12.16
N ARG A 79 -4.76 3.85 -11.14
CA ARG A 79 -4.44 4.24 -9.77
C ARG A 79 -2.97 4.72 -9.62
N GLY A 80 -2.07 4.27 -10.48
CA GLY A 80 -0.71 4.82 -10.58
C GLY A 80 -0.67 6.30 -11.02
N ASP A 81 -1.54 6.71 -11.94
CA ASP A 81 -1.62 8.12 -12.36
C ASP A 81 -2.04 9.02 -11.18
N LEU A 82 -2.93 8.52 -10.31
CA LEU A 82 -3.33 9.24 -9.10
C LEU A 82 -2.14 9.41 -8.16
N ASP A 83 -1.32 8.37 -8.00
CA ASP A 83 -0.15 8.43 -7.12
C ASP A 83 0.88 9.44 -7.59
N ASP A 84 1.19 9.44 -8.88
CA ASP A 84 2.06 10.44 -9.49
C ASP A 84 1.51 11.85 -9.26
N LEU A 85 0.21 12.05 -9.47
CA LEU A 85 -0.46 13.33 -9.25
C LEU A 85 -0.37 13.80 -7.79
N LEU A 86 -0.62 12.91 -6.83
CA LEU A 86 -0.58 13.22 -5.40
C LEU A 86 0.85 13.48 -4.91
N LEU A 87 1.84 12.76 -5.44
CA LEU A 87 3.26 13.01 -5.16
C LEU A 87 3.69 14.38 -5.68
N GLU A 88 3.29 14.76 -6.90
CA GLU A 88 3.57 16.09 -7.43
C GLU A 88 2.86 17.20 -6.64
N LEU A 89 1.60 17.00 -6.25
CA LEU A 89 0.87 17.92 -5.37
C LEU A 89 1.60 18.08 -4.03
N GLY A 90 2.07 16.97 -3.44
CA GLY A 90 2.85 16.98 -2.21
C GLY A 90 4.19 17.72 -2.35
N ALA A 91 4.83 17.66 -3.52
CA ALA A 91 6.09 18.35 -3.79
C ALA A 91 5.96 19.89 -3.71
N GLU A 92 4.78 20.46 -4.00
CA GLU A 92 4.49 21.90 -3.88
C GLU A 92 4.62 22.43 -2.44
N LEU A 93 4.55 21.54 -1.44
CA LEU A 93 4.79 21.89 -0.04
C LEU A 93 6.24 22.30 0.23
N GLY A 94 7.19 21.82 -0.59
CA GLY A 94 8.62 21.99 -0.36
C GLY A 94 9.10 21.31 0.94
N CYS A 95 8.49 20.17 1.28
CA CYS A 95 8.77 19.41 2.50
C CYS A 95 9.29 18.01 2.14
N SER A 96 10.32 17.54 2.84
CA SER A 96 10.89 16.21 2.59
C SER A 96 10.09 15.06 3.21
N HIS A 97 9.19 15.33 4.15
CA HIS A 97 8.47 14.32 4.93
C HIS A 97 6.98 14.27 4.56
N VAL A 98 6.69 14.27 3.26
CA VAL A 98 5.35 14.06 2.71
C VAL A 98 5.42 12.80 1.88
N TYR A 99 4.72 11.77 2.35
CA TYR A 99 4.80 10.44 1.77
C TYR A 99 3.44 10.00 1.30
N LEU A 100 3.42 9.36 0.14
CA LEU A 100 2.35 8.47 -0.24
C LEU A 100 2.78 7.06 0.17
N ALA A 101 2.15 6.53 1.23
CA ALA A 101 2.47 5.18 1.68
C ALA A 101 1.98 4.16 0.65
N ALA A 102 2.81 3.17 0.32
CA ALA A 102 2.42 2.06 -0.52
C ALA A 102 1.25 1.29 0.14
N GLY A 103 0.17 1.08 -0.61
CA GLY A 103 -1.06 0.43 -0.13
C GLY A 103 -2.32 0.94 -0.84
N GLY A 104 -3.48 0.50 -0.35
CA GLY A 104 -4.79 0.80 -0.93
C GLY A 104 -5.19 -0.16 -2.05
N ASP A 105 -5.91 0.37 -3.04
CA ASP A 105 -6.39 -0.31 -4.26
C ASP A 105 -5.32 -0.42 -5.36
N GLN A 106 -4.03 -0.27 -5.03
CA GLN A 106 -2.98 -0.45 -6.02
C GLN A 106 -3.03 -1.85 -6.60
N ASP A 107 -2.94 -1.97 -7.92
CA ASP A 107 -2.64 -3.24 -8.57
C ASP A 107 -1.17 -3.54 -8.29
N ASP A 108 -0.91 -4.22 -7.18
CA ASP A 108 0.42 -4.63 -6.76
C ASP A 108 0.95 -5.84 -7.57
N GLY A 109 0.28 -6.20 -8.67
CA GLY A 109 0.60 -7.36 -9.49
C GLY A 109 0.07 -8.68 -8.90
N GLY A 110 -0.70 -8.60 -7.81
CA GLY A 110 -1.22 -9.75 -7.07
C GLY A 110 -0.18 -10.37 -6.12
N ASP A 111 -0.60 -11.44 -5.43
CA ASP A 111 0.22 -12.16 -4.43
C ASP A 111 1.63 -12.52 -4.92
N MET A 112 1.78 -12.75 -6.23
CA MET A 112 3.07 -13.07 -6.86
C MET A 112 4.11 -11.95 -6.76
N PHE A 113 3.72 -10.68 -6.62
CA PHE A 113 4.66 -9.56 -6.56
C PHE A 113 4.76 -8.95 -5.15
N ARG A 114 3.71 -9.07 -4.32
CA ARG A 114 3.78 -8.70 -2.89
C ARG A 114 4.79 -9.54 -2.10
N ASP A 115 4.86 -10.84 -2.41
CA ASP A 115 5.69 -11.79 -1.68
C ASP A 115 6.94 -12.24 -2.47
N ALA A 116 7.21 -11.64 -3.62
CA ALA A 116 8.43 -11.90 -4.40
C ALA A 116 9.67 -11.22 -3.79
N GLU A 117 9.73 -11.01 -2.48
CA GLU A 117 11.01 -10.79 -1.84
C GLU A 117 11.82 -12.07 -2.00
N PRO A 118 12.92 -12.06 -2.78
CA PRO A 118 13.73 -13.25 -2.92
C PRO A 118 14.26 -13.61 -1.53
N GLY A 119 13.97 -14.83 -1.07
CA GLY A 119 14.53 -15.32 0.19
C GLY A 119 16.06 -15.16 0.16
N THR A 120 16.59 -14.40 1.11
CA THR A 120 18.04 -14.13 1.18
C THR A 120 18.72 -15.06 2.17
N LEU A 121 19.93 -15.51 1.84
CA LEU A 121 20.75 -16.36 2.73
C LEU A 121 21.81 -15.56 3.51
N GLY A 122 21.84 -14.24 3.37
CA GLY A 122 22.94 -13.42 3.89
C GLY A 122 24.30 -13.85 3.34
N ALA A 123 24.37 -14.30 2.09
CA ALA A 123 25.58 -14.82 1.48
C ALA A 123 25.75 -14.29 0.05
N ARG A 124 27.00 -14.04 -0.35
CA ARG A 124 27.36 -13.76 -1.73
C ARG A 124 27.78 -15.06 -2.40
N THR A 125 27.22 -15.32 -3.58
CA THR A 125 27.55 -16.49 -4.38
C THR A 125 28.09 -16.08 -5.75
N VAL A 126 28.84 -16.98 -6.38
CA VAL A 126 29.26 -16.86 -7.78
C VAL A 126 28.95 -18.16 -8.51
N TRP A 127 28.54 -18.06 -9.78
CA TRP A 127 28.36 -19.24 -10.61
C TRP A 127 29.70 -19.95 -10.86
N ASP A 128 29.76 -21.25 -10.64
CA ASP A 128 30.89 -22.12 -10.94
C ASP A 128 30.51 -23.10 -12.06
N PRO A 129 31.09 -22.95 -13.27
CA PRO A 129 30.74 -23.78 -14.42
C PRO A 129 31.24 -25.22 -14.29
N ALA A 130 32.30 -25.48 -13.52
CA ALA A 130 32.83 -26.83 -13.34
C ALA A 130 31.90 -27.68 -12.47
N TRP A 131 31.34 -27.05 -11.43
CA TRP A 131 30.35 -27.68 -10.53
C TRP A 131 28.91 -27.52 -11.00
N ARG A 132 28.68 -26.72 -12.06
CA ARG A 132 27.35 -26.35 -12.57
C ARG A 132 26.42 -25.84 -11.46
N GLY A 133 26.97 -25.02 -10.56
CA GLY A 133 26.26 -24.54 -9.38
C GLY A 133 26.84 -23.25 -8.81
N TYR A 134 26.13 -22.65 -7.86
CA TYR A 134 26.59 -21.45 -7.16
C TYR A 134 27.51 -21.81 -5.99
N ARG A 135 28.72 -21.25 -5.96
CA ARG A 135 29.65 -21.36 -4.84
C ARG A 135 29.50 -20.16 -3.92
N ILE A 136 29.35 -20.42 -2.62
CA ILE A 136 29.37 -19.37 -1.58
C ILE A 136 30.79 -18.82 -1.48
N VAL A 137 30.95 -17.52 -1.74
CA VAL A 137 32.25 -16.83 -1.64
C VAL A 137 32.36 -15.96 -0.39
N GLN A 138 31.23 -15.65 0.23
CA GLN A 138 31.17 -14.86 1.45
C GLN A 138 29.85 -15.13 2.17
N VAL A 139 29.91 -15.23 3.49
CA VAL A 139 28.75 -15.13 4.37
C VAL A 139 28.84 -13.79 5.07
N ILE A 140 27.77 -13.01 5.10
CA ILE A 140 27.70 -11.73 5.80
C ILE A 140 27.81 -12.01 7.29
N ALA A 141 28.83 -11.46 7.93
CA ALA A 141 29.00 -11.57 9.38
C ALA A 141 28.10 -10.53 10.06
N GLY A 142 27.12 -11.00 10.82
CA GLY A 142 26.41 -10.17 11.81
C GLY A 142 27.16 -10.14 13.14
N ASP A 143 26.57 -9.49 14.14
CA ASP A 143 27.07 -9.58 15.51
C ASP A 143 26.72 -10.94 16.11
N THR A 144 27.68 -11.86 16.12
CA THR A 144 27.53 -13.21 16.69
C THR A 144 27.69 -13.22 18.22
N TRP A 145 27.12 -12.23 18.92
CA TRP A 145 27.16 -12.02 20.37
C TRP A 145 28.49 -11.43 20.90
N LEU A 146 28.38 -10.44 21.79
CA LEU A 146 29.46 -9.87 22.61
C LEU A 146 30.43 -10.97 23.15
N ALA A 147 31.61 -11.09 22.55
CA ALA A 147 32.81 -11.64 23.20
C ALA A 147 34.08 -11.22 22.43
N GLN A 148 34.44 -9.94 22.49
CA GLN A 148 35.84 -9.54 22.42
C GLN A 148 36.15 -8.69 23.65
N GLY A 149 36.36 -9.38 24.77
CA GLY A 149 36.57 -8.74 26.06
C GLY A 149 36.66 -9.72 27.23
N GLN A 150 37.48 -10.77 27.11
CA GLN A 150 38.36 -11.27 28.17
C GLN A 150 39.60 -11.90 27.53
#